data_AF-A0A956UM49-F1
#
_entry.id   AF-A0A956UM49-F1
#
_cell.length_a   1.000
_cell.length_b   1.000
_cell.length_c   1.000
_cell.angle_alpha   90.00
_cell.angle_beta   90.00
_cell.angle_gamma   90.00
#
_symmetry.space_group_name_H-M   'P 1'
#
loop_
_entity.id
_entity.type
_entity.pdbx_description
1 polymer ?
#
loop_
_entity_poly.entity_id
_entity_poly.type
_entity_poly.pdbx_seq_one_letter_code
_entity_poly.pdbx_strand_id
1 'polypeptide(L)'
;RRERNNFGASLRAIRWKDGEENQGVERRFVALLDAGREALPVHLRHLVTLLHSSSEPMAIDYLQLFYDLRLWGEPDRRVQKRWAAGFWGFRRDDETSSNEVTTTDQRNDESSED
;
A
#
# COMPACT_ATOMS: atom_id res chain seq x y z
N ARG A 1 5.19 3.74 13.15
CA ARG A 1 6.41 4.04 12.34
C ARG A 1 6.88 2.90 11.39
N ARG A 2 6.15 1.79 11.21
CA ARG A 2 6.62 0.61 10.41
C ARG A 2 6.13 0.53 8.95
N GLU A 3 5.44 1.54 8.42
CA GLU A 3 4.93 1.48 7.04
C GLU A 3 6.01 1.56 5.95
N ARG A 4 7.22 2.02 6.30
CA ARG A 4 8.33 2.23 5.34
C ARG A 4 9.04 0.95 4.87
N ASN A 5 8.80 -0.21 5.48
CA ASN A 5 9.56 -1.44 5.22
C ASN A 5 8.72 -2.59 4.63
N ASN A 6 7.55 -2.29 4.06
CA ASN A 6 6.74 -3.34 3.43
C ASN A 6 7.30 -3.73 2.05
N PHE A 7 6.93 -4.92 1.56
CA PHE A 7 7.46 -5.47 0.31
C PHE A 7 7.24 -4.56 -0.92
N GLY A 8 6.09 -3.86 -0.96
CA GLY A 8 5.82 -2.89 -2.02
C GLY A 8 6.80 -1.71 -2.02
N ALA A 9 7.17 -1.21 -0.84
CA ALA A 9 8.18 -0.16 -0.70
C ALA A 9 9.57 -0.64 -1.14
N SER A 10 9.94 -1.90 -0.86
CA SER A 10 11.18 -2.50 -1.35
C SER A 10 11.20 -2.62 -2.88
N LEU A 11 10.07 -2.95 -3.50
CA LEU A 11 9.94 -3.05 -4.96
C LEU A 11 9.95 -1.68 -5.67
N ARG A 12 9.58 -0.60 -4.97
CA ARG A 12 9.66 0.75 -5.53
C ARG A 12 11.08 1.10 -5.96
N ALA A 13 12.11 0.62 -5.26
CA ALA A 13 13.51 0.89 -5.61
C ALA A 13 13.89 0.37 -7.00
N ILE A 14 13.32 -0.76 -7.43
CA ILE A 14 13.66 -1.42 -8.70
C ILE A 14 12.71 -1.05 -9.86
N ARG A 15 11.72 -0.19 -9.60
CA ARG A 15 10.81 0.31 -10.64
C ARG A 15 11.51 1.25 -11.62
N TRP A 16 12.65 1.83 -11.25
CA TRP A 16 13.48 2.64 -12.13
C TRP A 16 14.77 1.90 -12.44
N LYS A 17 15.11 1.79 -13.72
CA LYS A 17 16.37 1.23 -14.19
C LYS A 17 16.94 2.16 -15.26
N ASP A 18 18.17 2.62 -15.07
CA ASP A 18 18.88 3.51 -16.01
C ASP A 18 18.09 4.79 -16.36
N GLY A 19 17.30 5.32 -15.42
CA GLY A 19 16.48 6.51 -15.62
C GLY A 19 15.11 6.27 -16.30
N GLU A 20 14.84 5.04 -16.75
CA GLU A 20 13.57 4.64 -17.33
C GLU A 20 12.73 3.82 -16.35
N GLU A 21 11.41 3.97 -16.47
CA GLU A 21 10.46 3.15 -15.71
C GLU A 21 10.39 1.73 -16.27
N ASN A 22 10.74 0.76 -15.43
CA ASN A 22 10.61 -0.65 -15.75
C ASN A 22 9.15 -1.11 -15.56
N GLN A 23 8.32 -0.87 -16.59
CA GLN A 23 6.92 -1.32 -16.63
C GLN A 23 6.76 -2.84 -16.44
N GLY A 24 7.82 -3.62 -16.64
CA GLY A 24 7.82 -5.06 -16.39
C GLY A 24 7.73 -5.41 -14.91
N VAL A 25 8.28 -4.58 -14.02
CA VAL A 25 8.17 -4.74 -12.57
C VAL A 25 6.74 -4.44 -12.12
N GLU A 26 6.18 -3.32 -12.57
CA GLU A 26 4.81 -2.92 -12.23
C GLU A 26 3.78 -3.97 -12.66
N ARG A 27 3.85 -4.45 -13.91
CA ARG A 27 2.94 -5.50 -14.40
C ARG A 27 3.00 -6.78 -13.56
N ARG A 28 4.21 -7.22 -13.18
CA ARG A 28 4.40 -8.40 -12.33
C ARG A 28 3.89 -8.15 -10.90
N PHE A 29 4.03 -6.93 -10.40
CA PHE A 29 3.54 -6.54 -9.10
C PHE A 29 2.01 -6.48 -9.06
N VAL A 30 1.34 -5.93 -10.08
CA VAL A 30 -0.12 -5.98 -10.20
C VAL A 30 -0.60 -7.43 -10.25
N ALA A 31 0.05 -8.28 -11.05
CA ALA A 31 -0.27 -9.71 -11.09
C ALA A 31 -0.09 -10.40 -9.73
N LEU A 32 0.92 -10.00 -8.94
CA LEU A 32 1.08 -10.46 -7.55
C LEU A 32 -0.10 -10.02 -6.69
N LEU A 33 -0.53 -8.75 -6.75
CA LEU A 33 -1.63 -8.23 -5.93
C LEU A 33 -2.95 -8.96 -6.20
N ASP A 34 -3.19 -9.36 -7.45
CA ASP A 34 -4.38 -10.11 -7.85
C ASP A 34 -4.25 -11.64 -7.69
N ALA A 35 -3.04 -12.13 -7.40
CA ALA A 35 -2.82 -13.55 -7.19
C ALA A 35 -3.54 -14.07 -5.94
N GLY A 36 -4.23 -15.19 -6.09
CA GLY A 36 -4.70 -16.00 -4.96
C GLY A 36 -3.54 -16.68 -4.21
N ARG A 37 -3.86 -17.29 -3.06
CA ARG A 37 -2.87 -17.98 -2.21
C ARG A 37 -2.02 -19.03 -2.95
N GLU A 38 -2.61 -19.71 -3.94
CA GLU A 38 -1.93 -20.77 -4.69
C GLU A 38 -0.87 -20.24 -5.67
N ALA A 39 -1.13 -19.10 -6.30
CA ALA A 39 -0.21 -18.48 -7.26
C ALA A 39 0.83 -17.57 -6.58
N LEU A 40 0.58 -17.18 -5.32
CA LEU A 40 1.42 -16.27 -4.53
C LEU A 40 2.91 -16.67 -4.49
N PRO A 41 3.29 -17.94 -4.23
CA PRO A 41 4.71 -18.31 -4.14
C PRO A 41 5.48 -18.10 -5.46
N VAL A 42 4.82 -18.34 -6.59
CA VAL A 42 5.41 -18.21 -7.93
C VAL A 42 5.72 -16.74 -8.23
N HIS A 43 4.72 -15.86 -8.06
CA HIS A 43 4.90 -14.42 -8.30
C HIS A 43 5.90 -13.80 -7.31
N LEU A 44 5.84 -14.20 -6.04
CA LEU A 44 6.73 -13.68 -5.01
C LEU A 44 8.20 -14.06 -5.29
N ARG A 45 8.47 -15.31 -5.66
CA ARG A 45 9.83 -15.77 -6.00
C ARG A 45 10.41 -14.95 -7.15
N HIS A 46 9.65 -14.71 -8.21
CA HIS A 46 10.12 -13.89 -9.33
C HIS A 46 10.50 -12.47 -8.91
N LEU A 47 9.67 -11.81 -8.10
CA LEU A 47 9.93 -10.46 -7.64
C LEU A 47 11.10 -10.37 -6.65
N VAL A 48 11.26 -11.37 -5.77
CA VAL A 48 12.43 -11.46 -4.87
C VAL A 48 13.71 -11.67 -5.66
N THR A 49 13.72 -12.54 -6.69
CA THR A 49 14.88 -12.71 -7.57
C THR A 49 15.23 -11.42 -8.30
N LEU A 50 14.23 -10.69 -8.80
CA LEU A 50 14.44 -9.39 -9.45
C LEU A 50 15.08 -8.39 -8.49
N LEU A 51 14.60 -8.34 -7.25
CA LEU A 51 15.13 -7.45 -6.21
C LEU A 51 16.56 -7.82 -5.80
N HIS A 52 16.93 -9.11 -5.79
CA HIS A 52 18.32 -9.52 -5.57
C HIS A 52 19.24 -9.22 -6.77
N SER A 53 18.68 -9.12 -7.97
CA SER A 53 19.45 -8.81 -9.18
C SER A 53 19.71 -7.31 -9.39
N SER A 54 19.10 -6.43 -8.58
CA SER A 54 19.32 -4.99 -8.68
C SER A 54 20.67 -4.59 -8.10
N SER A 55 21.26 -3.54 -8.66
CA SER A 55 22.58 -3.00 -8.28
C SER A 55 22.64 -2.52 -6.82
N GLU A 56 21.50 -2.19 -6.22
CA GLU A 56 21.40 -1.83 -4.81
C GLU A 56 20.84 -2.98 -3.97
N PRO A 57 21.53 -3.38 -2.88
CA PRO A 57 21.04 -4.39 -1.97
C PRO A 57 19.91 -3.81 -1.11
N MET A 58 18.65 -4.05 -1.51
CA MET A 58 17.51 -3.67 -0.69
C MET A 58 17.23 -4.74 0.38
N ALA A 59 17.22 -4.30 1.65
CA ALA A 59 16.84 -5.17 2.75
C ALA A 59 15.32 -5.45 2.71
N ILE A 60 14.96 -6.71 2.49
CA ILE A 60 13.58 -7.18 2.65
C ILE A 60 13.34 -7.46 4.14
N ASP A 61 12.30 -6.88 4.72
CA ASP A 61 11.82 -7.26 6.04
C ASP A 61 11.04 -8.59 5.95
N TYR A 62 11.77 -9.70 6.07
CA TYR A 62 11.20 -11.04 5.98
C TYR A 62 10.19 -11.34 7.08
N LEU A 63 10.32 -10.70 8.25
CA LEU A 63 9.35 -10.87 9.34
C LEU A 63 8.02 -10.21 8.97
N GLN A 64 8.05 -8.98 8.45
CA GLN A 64 6.86 -8.31 7.95
C GLN A 64 6.26 -9.07 6.76
N LEU A 65 7.08 -9.55 5.82
CA LEU A 65 6.63 -10.37 4.70
C LEU A 65 5.89 -11.62 5.17
N PHE A 66 6.41 -12.33 6.16
CA PHE A 66 5.75 -13.52 6.71
C PHE A 66 4.34 -13.22 7.27
N TYR A 67 4.21 -12.16 8.06
CA TYR A 67 2.89 -11.74 8.58
C TYR A 67 1.92 -11.37 7.46
N ASP A 68 2.43 -10.76 6.39
CA ASP A 68 1.65 -10.32 5.25
C ASP A 68 1.13 -11.51 4.43
N LEU A 69 1.95 -12.53 4.25
CA LEU A 69 1.54 -13.78 3.59
C LEU A 69 0.45 -14.52 4.38
N ARG A 70 0.50 -14.48 5.72
CA ARG A 70 -0.53 -15.09 6.56
C ARG A 70 -1.90 -14.42 6.35
N LEU A 71 -1.92 -13.10 6.24
CA LEU A 71 -3.11 -12.28 6.05
C LEU A 71 -3.51 -12.11 4.57
N TRP A 72 -2.81 -12.76 3.63
CA TRP A 72 -2.97 -12.49 2.19
C TRP A 72 -4.38 -12.71 1.66
N GLY A 73 -5.05 -13.79 2.10
CA GLY A 73 -6.40 -14.13 1.63
C GLY A 73 -7.51 -13.61 2.54
N GLU A 74 -7.26 -12.57 3.34
CA GLU A 74 -8.32 -11.85 4.04
C GLU A 74 -9.25 -11.13 3.03
N PRO A 75 -10.58 -11.15 3.23
CA PRO A 75 -11.53 -10.51 2.31
C PRO A 75 -11.31 -9.00 2.16
N ASP A 76 -10.77 -8.35 3.19
CA ASP A 76 -10.53 -6.90 3.21
C ASP A 76 -9.39 -6.44 2.27
N ARG A 77 -8.61 -7.40 1.75
CA ARG A 77 -7.40 -7.19 0.92
C ARG A 77 -6.44 -6.17 1.53
N ARG A 78 -6.32 -6.12 2.87
CA ARG A 78 -5.51 -5.08 3.54
C ARG A 78 -4.04 -5.14 3.15
N VAL A 79 -3.51 -6.34 2.94
CA VAL A 79 -2.10 -6.56 2.63
C VAL A 79 -1.78 -6.00 1.25
N GLN A 80 -2.63 -6.33 0.27
CA GLN A 80 -2.54 -5.84 -1.10
C GLN A 80 -2.61 -4.31 -1.13
N LYS A 81 -3.56 -3.70 -0.41
CA LYS A 81 -3.69 -2.24 -0.30
C LYS A 81 -2.45 -1.59 0.33
N ARG A 82 -1.88 -2.19 1.37
CA ARG A 82 -0.68 -1.66 2.02
C ARG A 82 0.56 -1.78 1.12
N TRP A 83 0.70 -2.90 0.41
CA TRP A 83 1.79 -3.10 -0.55
C TRP A 83 1.66 -2.13 -1.73
N ALA A 84 0.44 -1.95 -2.26
CA ALA A 84 0.12 -0.94 -3.27
C ALA A 84 0.54 0.47 -2.82
N ALA A 85 0.13 0.88 -1.61
CA ALA A 85 0.50 2.17 -1.05
C ALA A 85 2.03 2.35 -0.95
N GLY A 86 2.76 1.31 -0.50
CA GLY A 86 4.22 1.32 -0.47
C GLY A 86 4.88 1.45 -1.84
N PHE A 87 4.32 0.77 -2.85
CA PHE A 87 4.87 0.73 -4.21
C PHE A 87 4.66 2.04 -4.99
N TRP A 88 3.43 2.56 -5.01
CA TRP A 88 3.12 3.82 -5.70
C TRP A 88 3.42 5.06 -4.86
N GLY A 89 3.74 4.90 -3.57
CA GLY A 89 4.12 6.00 -2.70
C GLY A 89 2.95 6.80 -2.15
N PHE A 90 1.74 6.23 -2.12
CA PHE A 90 0.62 6.81 -1.39
C PHE A 90 0.94 6.79 0.10
N ARG A 91 1.34 7.95 0.65
CA ARG A 91 1.27 8.17 2.09
C ARG A 91 -0.22 8.19 2.42
N ARG A 92 -0.67 7.29 3.28
CA ARG A 92 -1.88 7.58 4.04
C ARG A 92 -1.50 8.68 5.00
N ASP A 93 -1.90 9.90 4.71
CA ASP A 93 -1.99 10.95 5.71
C ASP A 93 -3.12 10.56 6.67
N ASP A 94 -2.90 9.52 7.48
CA ASP A 94 -3.79 9.13 8.59
C ASP A 94 -3.48 10.04 9.79
N GLU A 95 -3.78 11.34 9.63
CA GLU A 95 -4.04 12.29 10.71
C GLU A 95 -5.24 13.14 10.32
N THR A 96 -6.45 12.67 10.67
CA THR A 96 -7.43 13.46 11.43
C THR A 96 -8.49 12.51 11.97
N SER A 97 -8.28 12.09 13.22
CA SER A 97 -9.37 11.77 14.13
C SER A 97 -9.87 13.10 14.69
N SER A 98 -11.14 13.45 14.48
CA SER A 98 -12.04 13.93 15.55
C SER A 98 -13.37 14.39 14.94
N ASN A 99 -14.46 13.95 15.57
CA ASN A 99 -15.82 14.41 15.33
C ASN A 99 -15.94 15.93 15.45
N GLU A 100 -16.65 16.56 14.51
CA GLU A 100 -17.52 17.69 14.81
C GLU A 100 -18.77 17.57 13.93
N VAL A 101 -19.80 16.91 14.47
CA VAL A 101 -21.18 17.14 14.07
C VAL A 101 -21.61 18.41 14.79
N THR A 102 -21.45 19.56 14.13
CA THR A 102 -22.17 20.76 14.53
C THR A 102 -23.45 20.80 13.73
N THR A 103 -24.46 20.11 14.25
CA THR A 103 -25.86 20.42 13.95
C THR A 103 -26.12 21.83 14.50
N THR A 104 -25.93 22.85 13.66
CA THR A 104 -26.57 24.16 13.88
C THR A 104 -27.95 24.08 13.26
N ASP A 105 -28.90 23.58 14.04
CA ASP A 105 -30.32 23.87 13.88
C ASP A 105 -30.53 25.32 14.32
N GLN A 106 -30.80 26.21 13.36
CA GLN A 106 -31.36 27.53 13.63
C GLN A 106 -32.71 27.63 12.92
N ARG A 107 -33.72 27.04 13.55
CA ARG A 107 -35.00 27.73 13.71
C ARG A 107 -34.83 28.75 14.82
N ASN A 108 -35.00 30.02 14.50
CA ASN A 108 -35.84 30.89 15.32
C ASN A 108 -36.45 31.98 14.43
N ASP A 109 -37.75 31.79 14.24
CA ASP A 109 -38.76 32.79 13.98
C ASP A 109 -38.86 33.68 15.24
N GLU A 110 -38.67 34.99 15.12
CA GLU A 110 -39.38 35.94 15.98
C GLU A 110 -39.48 37.32 15.34
N SER A 111 -40.75 37.70 15.21
CA SER A 111 -41.37 38.93 14.71
C SER A 111 -41.16 40.15 15.63
N SER A 112 -41.67 41.31 15.19
CA SER A 112 -42.03 42.53 15.95
C SER A 112 -40.93 43.62 15.99
N GLU A 113 -41.02 44.66 15.15
CA GLU A 113 -41.77 45.94 15.31
C GLU A 113 -40.97 47.01 16.07
N ASP A 114 -40.61 48.08 15.35
CA ASP A 114 -40.86 49.49 15.72
C ASP A 114 -40.68 50.39 14.48
#